data_AF-A0A1Y2JWD1-F1
#
_entry.id   AF-A0A1Y2JWD1-F1
#
_cell.length_a   1.000
_cell.length_b   1.000
_cell.length_c   1.000
_cell.angle_alpha   90.00
_cell.angle_beta   90.00
_cell.angle_gamma   90.00
#
_symmetry.space_group_name_H-M   'P 1'
#
loop_
_entity.id
_entity.type
_entity.pdbx_description
1 polymer ?
#
loop_
_entity_poly.entity_id
_entity_poly.type
_entity_poly.pdbx_seq_one_letter_code
_entity_poly.pdbx_strand_id
1 'polypeptide(L)'
;MSDVPRAFRELGELIAYAEMSDTLRARLVLVRSWLPRQRSIRRAPISSVKLTPSVKQRIHDIKVANPKLSEQEIAVMVNVNAGWVSETLTGKRGRRFAIEGYGA
;
A
#
# COMPACT_ATOMS: atom_id res chain seq x y z
N MET A 1 18.93 14.13 -18.25
CA MET A 1 18.38 13.59 -16.99
C MET A 1 19.53 12.92 -16.24
N SER A 2 19.75 13.24 -14.97
CA SER A 2 20.84 12.66 -14.18
C SER A 2 20.52 11.22 -13.74
N ASP A 3 21.47 10.30 -13.91
CA ASP A 3 21.33 8.89 -13.52
C ASP A 3 21.58 8.72 -12.00
N VAL A 4 20.56 9.06 -11.21
CA VAL A 4 20.55 8.92 -9.75
C VAL A 4 20.86 7.48 -9.27
N PRO A 5 20.32 6.40 -9.88
CA PRO A 5 20.69 5.04 -9.46
C PRO A 5 22.17 4.73 -9.65
N ARG A 6 22.79 5.18 -10.74
CA ARG A 6 24.24 5.05 -10.92
C ARG A 6 25.01 5.80 -9.84
N ALA A 7 24.65 7.05 -9.55
CA ALA A 7 25.31 7.83 -8.50
C ALA A 7 25.23 7.17 -7.10
N PHE A 8 24.11 6.53 -6.76
CA PHE A 8 23.98 5.79 -5.50
C PHE A 8 24.90 4.58 -5.38
N ARG A 9 25.12 3.84 -6.48
CA ARG A 9 26.05 2.70 -6.51
C ARG A 9 27.49 3.16 -6.33
N GLU A 10 27.91 4.11 -7.15
CA GLU A 10 29.27 4.64 -7.15
C GLU A 10 29.65 5.22 -5.77
N LEU A 11 28.75 5.97 -5.13
CA LEU A 11 28.97 6.46 -3.77
C LEU A 11 29.05 5.33 -2.73
N GLY A 12 28.27 4.26 -2.90
CA GLY A 12 28.33 3.10 -2.02
C GLY A 12 29.66 2.36 -2.13
N GLU A 13 30.15 2.16 -3.35
CA GLU A 13 31.45 1.54 -3.64
C GLU A 13 32.60 2.38 -3.10
N LEU A 14 32.56 3.70 -3.29
CA LEU A 14 33.55 4.62 -2.72
C LEU A 14 33.54 4.60 -1.18
N ILE A 15 32.37 4.57 -0.54
CA ILE A 15 32.25 4.47 0.93
C ILE A 15 32.87 3.18 1.47
N ALA A 16 32.71 2.08 0.73
CA ALA A 16 33.23 0.76 1.09
C ALA A 16 34.74 0.59 0.86
N TYR A 17 35.40 1.57 0.22
CA TYR A 17 36.83 1.52 -0.01
C TYR A 17 37.60 1.54 1.32
N ALA A 18 38.44 0.52 1.55
CA ALA A 18 39.06 0.23 2.84
C ALA A 18 40.11 1.26 3.25
N GLU A 19 40.89 1.77 2.31
CA GLU A 19 41.98 2.72 2.58
C GLU A 19 41.55 4.20 2.54
N MET A 20 40.24 4.46 2.54
CA MET A 20 39.72 5.82 2.52
C MET A 20 39.78 6.46 3.90
N SER A 21 40.19 7.73 3.95
CA SER A 21 40.18 8.50 5.20
C SER A 21 38.77 8.66 5.78
N ASP A 22 38.66 8.66 7.11
CA ASP A 22 37.37 8.77 7.80
C ASP A 22 36.64 10.08 7.49
N THR A 23 37.38 11.17 7.29
CA THR A 23 36.82 12.49 6.93
C THR A 23 36.19 12.49 5.54
N LEU A 24 36.83 11.81 4.57
CA LEU A 24 36.29 11.65 3.23
C LEU A 24 35.08 10.70 3.23
N ARG A 25 35.16 9.60 4.00
CA ARG A 25 34.04 8.68 4.20
C ARG A 25 32.81 9.40 4.75
N ALA A 26 32.98 10.23 5.78
CA ALA A 26 31.89 11.01 6.38
C ALA A 26 31.25 11.99 5.37
N ARG A 27 32.07 12.66 4.55
CA ARG A 27 31.58 13.55 3.49
C ARG A 27 30.76 12.81 2.43
N LEU A 28 31.20 11.62 2.00
CA LEU A 28 30.46 10.82 1.02
C LEU A 28 29.13 10.30 1.58
N VAL A 29 29.10 9.90 2.86
CA VAL A 29 27.85 9.54 3.55
C VAL A 29 26.88 10.72 3.57
N LEU A 30 27.37 11.93 3.86
CA LEU A 30 26.55 13.14 3.85
C LEU A 30 26.00 13.43 2.44
N VAL A 31 26.84 13.37 1.40
CA VAL A 31 26.41 13.58 0.00
C VAL A 31 25.37 12.54 -0.42
N ARG A 32 25.54 11.28 -0.02
CA ARG A 32 24.57 10.21 -0.29
C ARG A 32 23.19 10.49 0.34
N SER A 33 23.15 11.20 1.47
CA SER A 33 21.89 11.58 2.14
C SER A 33 21.10 12.67 1.38
N TRP A 34 21.78 13.49 0.57
CA TRP A 34 21.15 14.55 -0.22
C TRP A 34 20.53 14.02 -1.53
N LEU A 35 20.90 12.81 -1.95
CA LEU A 35 20.29 12.20 -3.12
C LEU A 35 18.85 11.80 -2.79
N PRO A 36 17.88 12.16 -3.66
CA PRO A 36 16.48 11.85 -3.42
C PRO A 36 16.27 10.34 -3.37
N ARG A 37 15.45 9.88 -2.41
CA ARG A 37 14.97 8.49 -2.41
C ARG A 37 14.27 8.21 -3.73
N GLN A 38 14.60 7.10 -4.36
CA GLN A 38 13.87 6.65 -5.54
C GLN A 38 12.40 6.43 -5.17
N ARG A 39 11.50 7.04 -5.94
CA ARG A 39 10.07 6.72 -5.84
C ARG A 39 9.89 5.26 -6.21
N SER A 40 9.08 4.52 -5.47
CA SER A 40 8.73 3.17 -5.87
C SER A 40 7.97 3.24 -7.20
N ILE A 41 8.56 2.68 -8.25
CA ILE A 41 7.91 2.54 -9.55
C ILE A 41 7.19 1.20 -9.53
N ARG A 42 5.88 1.21 -9.82
CA ARG A 42 5.12 -0.03 -9.97
C ARG A 42 5.67 -0.80 -11.17
N ARG A 43 6.04 -2.06 -10.93
CA ARG A 43 6.58 -2.96 -11.97
C ARG A 43 5.50 -3.50 -12.91
N ALA A 44 4.23 -3.46 -12.50
CA ALA A 44 3.12 -4.02 -13.26
C ALA A 44 1.96 -3.01 -13.38
N PRO A 45 1.24 -3.00 -14.51
CA PRO A 45 0.00 -2.26 -14.65
C PRO A 45 -1.06 -2.78 -13.67
N ILE A 46 -1.99 -1.90 -13.26
CA ILE A 46 -3.11 -2.29 -12.41
C ILE A 46 -4.08 -3.11 -13.25
N SER A 47 -4.22 -4.40 -12.93
CA SER A 47 -5.16 -5.31 -13.62
C SER A 47 -6.49 -5.47 -12.87
N SER A 48 -6.61 -4.98 -11.64
CA SER A 48 -7.80 -5.16 -10.82
C SER A 48 -8.94 -4.22 -11.25
N VAL A 49 -10.13 -4.78 -11.51
CA VAL A 49 -11.37 -4.03 -11.72
C VAL A 49 -11.98 -3.67 -10.35
N LYS A 50 -12.56 -2.47 -10.24
CA LYS A 50 -13.26 -2.04 -9.02
C LYS A 50 -14.56 -2.83 -8.84
N LEU A 51 -14.92 -3.13 -7.60
CA LEU A 51 -16.25 -3.65 -7.26
C LEU A 51 -17.34 -2.69 -7.73
N THR A 52 -18.39 -3.24 -8.33
CA THR A 52 -19.58 -2.49 -8.72
C THR A 52 -20.38 -2.06 -7.47
N PRO A 53 -21.16 -0.97 -7.55
CA PRO A 53 -22.02 -0.55 -6.44
C PRO A 53 -23.01 -1.63 -6.00
N SER A 54 -23.55 -2.41 -6.95
CA SER A 54 -24.49 -3.49 -6.66
C SER A 54 -23.88 -4.60 -5.81
N VAL A 55 -22.63 -4.98 -6.09
CA VAL A 55 -21.91 -5.99 -5.30
C VAL A 55 -21.60 -5.48 -3.90
N LYS A 56 -21.26 -4.19 -3.75
CA LYS A 56 -21.04 -3.58 -2.44
C LYS A 56 -22.32 -3.57 -1.60
N GLN A 57 -23.44 -3.19 -2.20
CA GLN A 57 -24.73 -3.23 -1.51
C GLN A 57 -25.06 -4.65 -1.06
N ARG A 58 -24.85 -5.64 -1.92
CA ARG A 58 -25.10 -7.04 -1.59
C ARG A 58 -24.25 -7.53 -0.40
N ILE A 59 -22.99 -7.11 -0.30
CA ILE A 59 -22.12 -7.41 0.85
C ILE A 59 -22.70 -6.80 2.14
N HIS A 60 -23.16 -5.55 2.09
CA HIS A 60 -23.81 -4.91 3.24
C HIS A 60 -25.08 -5.65 3.65
N ASP A 61 -25.96 -5.97 2.71
CA ASP A 61 -27.22 -6.66 2.99
C ASP A 61 -26.97 -8.02 3.66
N ILE A 62 -25.99 -8.79 3.18
CA ILE A 62 -25.63 -10.09 3.78
C ILE A 62 -25.09 -9.91 5.20
N LYS A 63 -24.22 -8.91 5.44
CA LYS A 63 -23.64 -8.66 6.76
C LYS A 63 -24.68 -8.16 7.77
N VAL A 64 -25.62 -7.32 7.34
CA VAL A 64 -26.73 -6.85 8.16
C VAL A 64 -27.68 -8.01 8.51
N ALA A 65 -28.04 -8.82 7.51
CA ALA A 65 -28.92 -9.98 7.74
C ALA A 65 -28.26 -11.05 8.62
N ASN A 66 -26.93 -11.20 8.54
CA ASN A 66 -26.18 -12.21 9.28
C ASN A 66 -24.91 -11.62 9.93
N PRO A 67 -25.04 -10.94 11.09
CA PRO A 67 -23.91 -10.25 11.72
C PRO A 67 -22.75 -11.16 12.11
N LYS A 68 -23.04 -12.45 12.36
CA LYS A 68 -22.06 -13.46 12.79
C LYS A 68 -21.26 -14.09 11.65
N LEU A 69 -21.67 -13.89 10.39
CA LEU A 69 -20.91 -14.42 9.25
C LEU A 69 -19.53 -13.79 9.20
N SER A 70 -18.54 -14.63 8.94
CA SER A 70 -17.18 -14.22 8.67
C SER A 70 -17.09 -13.54 7.30
N GLU A 71 -16.12 -12.64 7.15
CA GLU A 71 -15.87 -11.97 5.86
C GLU A 71 -15.52 -12.97 4.75
N GLN A 72 -14.90 -14.09 5.12
CA GLN A 72 -14.56 -15.18 4.21
C GLN A 72 -15.81 -15.87 3.66
N GLU A 73 -16.80 -16.14 4.50
CA GLU A 73 -18.07 -16.75 4.07
C GLU A 73 -18.84 -15.80 3.14
N ILE A 74 -18.89 -14.51 3.47
CA ILE A 74 -19.54 -13.49 2.63
C ILE A 74 -18.81 -13.39 1.27
N ALA A 75 -17.48 -13.45 1.28
CA ALA A 75 -16.67 -13.46 0.07
C ALA A 75 -16.99 -14.65 -0.85
N VAL A 76 -17.17 -15.85 -0.28
CA VAL A 76 -17.58 -17.04 -1.03
C VAL A 76 -18.99 -16.86 -1.61
N MET A 77 -19.94 -16.35 -0.82
CA MET A 77 -21.33 -16.13 -1.27
C MET A 77 -21.45 -15.14 -2.42
N VAL A 78 -20.58 -14.12 -2.45
CA VAL A 78 -20.60 -13.03 -3.44
C VAL A 78 -19.56 -13.24 -4.56
N ASN A 79 -18.77 -14.32 -4.47
CA ASN A 79 -17.69 -14.65 -5.40
C ASN A 79 -16.66 -13.52 -5.57
N VAL A 80 -16.19 -12.97 -4.44
CA VAL A 80 -15.18 -11.91 -4.38
C VAL A 80 -14.06 -12.28 -3.41
N ASN A 81 -12.93 -11.58 -3.46
CA ASN A 81 -11.87 -11.76 -2.46
C ASN A 81 -12.31 -11.13 -1.11
N ALA A 82 -12.05 -11.82 0.01
CA ALA A 82 -12.32 -11.35 1.37
C ALA A 82 -11.72 -9.96 1.67
N GLY A 83 -10.57 -9.61 1.08
CA GLY A 83 -10.00 -8.27 1.22
C GLY A 83 -10.94 -7.16 0.72
N TRP A 84 -11.73 -7.43 -0.33
CA TRP A 84 -12.73 -6.49 -0.82
C TRP A 84 -13.95 -6.38 0.08
N VAL A 85 -14.34 -7.48 0.73
CA VAL A 85 -15.41 -7.50 1.73
C VAL A 85 -15.01 -6.63 2.91
N SER A 86 -13.81 -6.83 3.45
CA SER A 86 -13.26 -6.03 4.54
C SER A 86 -13.14 -4.55 4.17
N GLU A 87 -12.66 -4.23 2.97
CA GLU A 87 -12.60 -2.84 2.47
C GLU A 87 -14.00 -2.21 2.33
N THR A 88 -14.99 -2.99 1.90
CA THR A 88 -16.37 -2.52 1.74
C THR A 88 -17.03 -2.25 3.08
N LEU A 89 -16.87 -3.15 4.06
CA LEU A 89 -17.47 -3.03 5.39
C LEU A 89 -16.79 -1.99 6.27
N THR A 90 -15.44 -1.93 6.26
CA THR A 90 -14.66 -1.02 7.12
C THR A 90 -14.52 0.37 6.50
N GLY A 91 -14.71 0.48 5.19
CA GLY A 91 -14.33 1.64 4.40
C GLY A 91 -12.80 1.74 4.23
N LYS A 92 -12.36 2.61 3.33
CA LYS A 92 -10.92 2.97 3.25
C LYS A 92 -10.51 3.60 4.57
N ARG A 93 -9.46 3.05 5.21
CA ARG A 93 -8.77 3.62 6.39
C ARG A 93 -8.67 5.15 6.24
N GLY A 94 -9.59 5.89 6.87
CA GLY A 94 -9.72 7.35 6.73
C GLY A 94 -11.15 7.90 6.61
N ARG A 95 -12.14 7.10 6.21
CA ARG A 95 -13.57 7.45 6.36
C ARG A 95 -14.27 6.35 7.15
N ARG A 96 -14.39 6.55 8.46
CA ARG A 96 -15.46 5.91 9.24
C ARG A 96 -16.76 6.39 8.61
N PHE A 97 -17.46 5.54 7.88
CA PHE A 97 -18.87 5.79 7.66
C PHE A 97 -19.50 5.70 9.06
N ALA A 98 -19.89 6.86 9.59
CA ALA A 98 -20.76 6.89 10.75
C ALA A 98 -21.99 6.07 10.37
N ILE A 99 -22.21 4.97 11.08
CA ILE A 99 -23.48 4.25 11.02
C ILE A 99 -24.47 5.15 11.78
N GLU A 100 -24.88 6.24 11.14
CA GLU A 100 -26.01 7.05 11.59
C GLU A 100 -27.29 6.38 11.11
N GLY A 101 -28.09 5.94 12.07
CA GLY A 101 -29.52 5.77 11.91
C GLY A 101 -29.98 4.46 11.28
N TYR A 102 -30.10 3.40 12.09
CA TYR A 102 -31.21 2.44 11.99
C TYR A 102 -31.50 1.88 13.40
N GLY A 103 -32.18 2.70 14.19
CA GLY A 103 -32.93 2.28 15.36
C GLY A 103 -34.34 2.84 15.21
N ALA A 104 -35.28 1.97 14.87
CA ALA A 104 -36.71 2.17 15.05
C ALA A 104 -37.19 1.02 15.95
#